data_AF-A0A9J6Z8T7-F1
#
_entry.id   AF-A0A9J6Z8T7-F1
#
_cell.length_a   1.000
_cell.length_b   1.000
_cell.length_c   1.000
_cell.angle_alpha   90.00
_cell.angle_beta   90.00
_cell.angle_gamma   90.00
#
_symmetry.space_group_name_H-M   'P 1'
#
loop_
_entity.id
_entity.type
_entity.pdbx_description
1 polymer ?
#
loop_
_entity_poly.entity_id
_entity_poly.type
_entity_poly.pdbx_seq_one_letter_code
_entity_poly.pdbx_strand_id
1 'polypeptide(L)' 'MKNILMTVMMLIVVVLLFNNIISKDGTGTKAQIQSQGDAANLKISTVTP' A
#
# COMPACT_ATOMS: atom_id res chain seq x y z
N MET A 1 9.61 -31.87 -3.18
CA MET A 1 9.90 -30.87 -4.24
C MET A 1 8.65 -30.16 -4.76
N LYS A 2 7.57 -30.86 -5.16
CA LYS A 2 6.32 -30.24 -5.68
C LYS A 2 5.71 -29.17 -4.76
N ASN A 3 5.71 -29.39 -3.44
CA ASN A 3 5.07 -28.47 -2.49
C ASN A 3 5.89 -27.20 -2.28
N ILE A 4 7.21 -27.31 -2.15
CA ILE A 4 8.11 -26.16 -2.02
C ILE A 4 8.03 -25.25 -3.26
N LEU A 5 7.87 -25.83 -4.46
CA LEU A 5 7.74 -25.06 -5.69
C LEU A 5 6.51 -24.13 -5.66
N MET A 6 5.35 -24.66 -5.27
CA MET A 6 4.12 -23.86 -5.12
C MET A 6 4.28 -22.74 -4.10
N THR A 7 4.89 -23.04 -2.94
CA THR A 7 5.08 -22.05 -1.88
C THR A 7 5.97 -20.90 -2.33
N VAL A 8 7.06 -21.21 -3.03
CA VAL A 8 7.98 -20.19 -3.57
C VAL A 8 7.28 -19.35 -4.64
N MET A 9 6.51 -19.96 -5.53
CA MET A 9 5.76 -19.22 -6.56
C MET A 9 4.73 -18.27 -5.94
N MET A 10 4.03 -18.70 -4.89
CA MET A 10 3.10 -17.85 -4.17
C MET A 10 3.79 -16.66 -3.50
N LEU A 11 4.96 -16.88 -2.87
CA LEU A 11 5.73 -15.80 -2.25
C LEU A 11 6.17 -14.75 -3.27
N ILE A 12 6.63 -15.18 -4.45
CA ILE A 12 7.02 -14.25 -5.53
C ILE A 12 5.83 -13.41 -5.97
N VAL A 13 4.65 -14.01 -6.18
CA VAL A 13 3.45 -13.29 -6.57
C VAL A 13 3.08 -12.23 -5.54
N VAL A 14 3.12 -12.56 -4.24
CA VAL A 14 2.82 -11.60 -3.16
C VAL A 14 3.78 -10.40 -3.19
N VAL A 15 5.08 -10.64 -3.39
CA VAL A 15 6.08 -9.57 -3.49
C VAL A 15 5.83 -8.70 -4.72
N LEU A 16 5.48 -9.29 -5.86
CA LEU A 16 5.14 -8.54 -7.08
C LEU A 16 3.88 -7.69 -6.89
N LEU A 17 2.85 -8.22 -6.23
CA LEU A 17 1.63 -7.46 -5.92
C LEU A 17 1.91 -6.32 -4.93
N PHE A 18 2.75 -6.55 -3.92
CA PHE A 18 3.17 -5.50 -2.98
C PHE A 18 3.83 -4.32 -3.71
N ASN A 19 4.76 -4.60 -4.62
CA ASN A 19 5.44 -3.55 -5.38
C ASN A 19 4.48 -2.79 -6.30
N ASN A 20 3.56 -3.49 -6.97
CA ASN A 20 2.65 -2.88 -7.95
C ASN A 20 1.46 -2.14 -7.33
N ILE A 21 1.01 -2.52 -6.14
CA ILE A 21 -0.19 -1.96 -5.51
C ILE A 21 0.19 -1.07 -4.33
N ILE A 22 1.06 -1.54 -3.44
CA ILE A 22 1.35 -0.84 -2.18
C ILE A 22 2.46 0.19 -2.38
N SER A 23 3.58 -0.23 -3.00
CA SER A 23 4.78 0.61 -3.15
C SER A 23 4.85 1.42 -4.44
N LYS A 24 3.83 1.32 -5.31
CA LYS A 24 3.84 2.01 -6.60
C LYS A 24 3.98 3.52 -6.42
N ASP A 25 4.94 4.11 -7.11
CA ASP A 25 5.24 5.54 -6.99
C ASP A 25 4.04 6.41 -7.36
N GLY A 26 3.71 7.35 -6.48
CA GLY A 26 2.65 8.35 -6.64
C GLY A 26 1.20 7.82 -6.69
N THR A 27 0.98 6.54 -6.95
CA THR A 27 -0.35 5.94 -7.16
C THR A 27 -0.61 4.72 -6.28
N GLY A 28 0.39 4.23 -5.55
CA GLY A 28 0.25 3.11 -4.64
C GLY A 28 -0.56 3.44 -3.39
N THR A 29 -1.01 2.39 -2.70
CA THR A 29 -1.81 2.50 -1.47
C THR A 29 -1.14 3.38 -0.43
N LYS A 30 0.20 3.34 -0.31
CA LYS A 30 0.95 4.23 0.59
C LYS A 30 0.67 5.71 0.29
N ALA A 31 0.75 6.11 -0.97
CA ALA A 31 0.54 7.50 -1.38
C ALA A 31 -0.90 7.95 -1.14
N GLN A 32 -1.87 7.06 -1.39
CA GLN A 32 -3.29 7.33 -1.11
C GLN A 32 -3.56 7.52 0.38
N ILE A 33 -3.01 6.66 1.24
CA ILE A 33 -3.14 6.78 2.70
C ILE A 33 -2.54 8.11 3.17
N GLN A 34 -1.34 8.46 2.68
CA GLN A 34 -0.70 9.73 3.05
C GLN A 34 -1.55 10.93 2.62
N SER A 35 -1.99 10.97 1.37
CA SER A 35 -2.84 12.04 0.86
C SER A 35 -4.14 12.20 1.65
N GLN A 36 -4.80 11.08 1.99
CA GLN A 36 -6.03 11.10 2.75
C GLN A 36 -5.81 11.52 4.21
N GLY A 37 -4.69 11.13 4.81
CA GLY A 37 -4.28 11.55 6.15
C GLY A 37 -3.95 13.03 6.23
N ASP A 38 -3.20 13.55 5.25
CA ASP A 38 -2.87 14.98 5.16
C ASP A 38 -4.15 15.82 4.99
N ALA A 39 -5.07 15.38 4.14
CA ALA A 39 -6.37 16.04 3.98
C ALA A 39 -7.22 16.01 5.26
N ALA A 40 -7.19 14.92 6.02
CA ALA A 40 -7.90 14.82 7.30
C ALA A 40 -7.28 15.76 8.35
N ASN A 41 -5.96 15.81 8.45
CA ASN A 41 -5.24 16.70 9.37
C ASN A 41 -5.55 18.17 9.08
N LEU A 42 -5.58 18.56 7.80
CA LEU A 42 -5.99 19.91 7.40
C LEU A 42 -7.41 20.22 7.85
N LYS A 43 -8.37 19.31 7.61
CA LYS A 43 -9.75 19.49 8.06
C LYS A 43 -9.84 19.67 9.56
N ILE A 44 -9.19 18.80 10.34
CA ILE A 44 -9.16 18.88 11.81
C ILE A 44 -8.57 20.22 12.27
N SER A 45 -7.47 20.67 11.66
CA SER A 45 -6.85 21.95 12.00
C SER A 45 -7.75 23.16 11.73
N THR A 46 -8.71 23.04 10.82
CA THR A 46 -9.67 24.10 10.49
C THR A 46 -10.97 24.02 11.28
N VAL A 47 -11.16 22.98 12.11
CA VAL A 47 -12.28 22.93 13.04
C VAL A 47 -11.95 23.84 14.23
N THR A 48 -12.45 25.08 14.18
CA THR A 48 -12.55 25.94 15.36
C THR A 48 -13.74 25.48 16.23
N PRO A 49 -13.63 25.56 17.57
CA PRO A 49 -14.69 25.15 18.50
C PRO A 49 -16.05 25.80 18.23
#